data_AF-A0A800A805-F1
#
_entry.id   AF-A0A800A805-F1
#
_cell.length_a   1.000
_cell.length_b   1.000
_cell.length_c   1.000
_cell.angle_alpha   90.00
_cell.angle_beta   90.00
_cell.angle_gamma   90.00
#
_symmetry.space_group_name_H-M   'P 1'
#
loop_
_entity.id
_entity.type
_entity.pdbx_description
1 polymer ?
#
loop_
_entity_poly.entity_id
_entity_poly.type
_entity_poly.pdbx_seq_one_letter_code
_entity_poly.pdbx_strand_id
1 'polypeptide(L)' 'AMDEGLRFAIREGGRTVGAGRVTKIIK' A
#
# COMPACT_ATOMS: atom_id res chain seq x y z
N ALA A 1 -3.71 -4.37 -13.04
CA ALA A 1 -4.61 -3.87 -11.98
C ALA A 1 -4.00 -4.24 -10.63
N MET A 2 -4.37 -3.56 -9.55
CA MET A 2 -3.94 -3.95 -8.20
C MET A 2 -4.80 -5.12 -7.71
N ASP A 3 -4.21 -6.03 -6.93
CA ASP A 3 -4.90 -7.21 -6.38
C ASP A 3 -5.09 -7.07 -4.85
N GLU A 4 -6.12 -7.72 -4.31
CA GLU A 4 -6.26 -7.84 -2.86
C GLU A 4 -5.06 -8.59 -2.26
N GLY A 5 -4.63 -8.16 -1.07
CA GLY A 5 -3.45 -8.70 -0.40
C GLY A 5 -2.11 -8.16 -0.92
N LEU A 6 -2.09 -7.40 -2.02
CA LEU A 6 -0.88 -6.73 -2.50
C LEU A 6 -0.28 -5.85 -1.41
N ARG A 7 1.02 -6.03 -1.14
CA ARG A 7 1.75 -5.28 -0.11
C ARG A 7 2.32 -3.99 -0.68
N PHE A 8 2.36 -2.93 0.14
CA PHE A 8 2.93 -1.64 -0.25
C PHE A 8 3.59 -0.93 0.94
N ALA A 9 4.41 0.07 0.62
CA ALA A 9 5.04 0.96 1.57
C ALA A 9 4.61 2.42 1.32
N ILE A 10 4.48 3.20 2.38
CA ILE A 10 4.19 4.64 2.33
C ILE A 10 5.50 5.37 2.62
N ARG A 11 5.89 6.30 1.72
CA ARG A 11 7.14 7.06 1.81
C ARG A 11 6.88 8.55 1.78
N GLU A 12 7.53 9.28 2.69
CA GLU A 12 7.48 10.74 2.79
C GLU A 12 8.86 11.26 3.19
N GLY A 13 9.34 12.33 2.56
CA GLY A 13 10.64 12.94 2.88
C GLY A 13 11.82 11.98 2.74
N GLY A 14 11.76 11.02 1.81
CA GLY A 14 12.84 10.05 1.55
C GLY A 14 12.83 8.80 2.44
N ARG A 15 12.02 8.74 3.50
CA ARG A 15 11.93 7.59 4.42
C ARG A 15 10.58 6.88 4.37
N THR A 16 10.56 5.63 4.82
CA THR A 16 9.31 4.87 4.97
C THR A 16 8.62 5.30 6.27
N VAL A 17 7.34 5.62 6.18
CA VAL A 17 6.50 6.04 7.31
C VAL A 17 5.39 5.04 7.63
N GLY A 18 5.17 4.08 6.74
CA GLY A 18 4.20 3.01 6.97
C GLY A 18 4.31 1.88 5.95
N ALA A 19 3.66 0.78 6.25
CA ALA A 19 3.51 -0.35 5.35
C ALA A 19 2.12 -0.97 5.53
N GLY A 20 1.59 -1.57 4.47
CA GLY A 20 0.25 -2.13 4.49
C GLY A 20 0.02 -3.15 3.38
N ARG A 21 -1.21 -3.66 3.32
CA ARG A 21 -1.70 -4.49 2.24
C ARG A 21 -3.08 -4.00 1.78
N VAL A 22 -3.40 -4.20 0.51
CA VAL A 22 -4.74 -3.91 -0.01
C VAL A 22 -5.74 -4.89 0.61
N THR A 23 -6.83 -4.38 1.19
CA THR A 23 -7.86 -5.21 1.85
C THR A 23 -9.17 -5.29 1.08
N LYS A 24 -9.45 -4.29 0.23
CA LYS A 24 -10.65 -4.22 -0.61
C LYS A 24 -10.38 -3.30 -1.78
N ILE A 25 -10.82 -3.71 -2.98
CA ILE A 25 -10.78 -2.85 -4.17
C ILE A 25 -12.15 -2.17 -4.32
N ILE A 26 -12.14 -0.84 -4.44
CA ILE A 26 -13.33 -0.03 -4.73
C ILE A 26 -13.30 0.31 -6.23
N LYS A 27 -14.44 0.18 -6.93
CA LYS A 27 -14.59 0.53 -8.34
C LYS A 27 -15.01 1.99 -8.51
#